data_AF-A0ABD4WLS8-F1
#
_entry.id   AF-A0ABD4WLS8-F1
#
_cell.length_a   1.000
_cell.length_b   1.000
_cell.length_c   1.000
_cell.angle_alpha   90.00
_cell.angle_beta   90.00
_cell.angle_gamma   90.00
#
_symmetry.space_group_name_H-M   'P 1'
#
loop_
_entity.id
_entity.type
_entity.pdbx_description
1 polymer ?
#
loop_
_entity_poly.entity_id
_entity_poly.type
_entity_poly.pdbx_seq_one_letter_code
_entity_poly.pdbx_strand_id
1 'polypeptide(L)'
;MFNQSTTKNQRHSFVVGVEYGHENLFLELELGTFHTTPLHAQRIANSVNSIILLKDHMVVIFKNADSITINDDFLKQAYKFRVCIKPKLPPLELSVLTHQEREEFIRNQAYIVTEEDMKEVSWDIKTAFHYLQQEYEARDQSHFLFTPSSSYVIPLSTHVQQEVQHATY
;
A
#
# COMPACT_ATOMS: atom_id res chain seq x y z
N MET A 1 -15.39 -26.20 30.72
CA MET A 1 -15.68 -26.11 29.27
C MET A 1 -15.35 -24.69 28.82
N PHE A 2 -14.24 -24.51 28.10
CA PHE A 2 -13.90 -23.22 27.49
C PHE A 2 -14.48 -23.19 26.07
N ASN A 3 -15.49 -22.35 25.83
CA ASN A 3 -16.05 -22.11 24.50
C ASN A 3 -15.05 -21.30 23.67
N GLN A 4 -14.30 -21.97 22.80
CA GLN A 4 -13.24 -21.36 21.98
C GLN A 4 -13.55 -21.26 20.47
N SER A 5 -14.78 -21.44 19.99
CA SER A 5 -15.01 -21.59 18.53
C SER A 5 -15.90 -20.56 17.83
N THR A 6 -16.45 -19.55 18.48
CA THR A 6 -17.43 -18.66 17.83
C THR A 6 -16.88 -17.36 17.21
N THR A 7 -15.68 -16.91 17.56
CA THR A 7 -15.14 -15.62 17.07
C THR A 7 -14.58 -15.66 15.65
N LYS A 8 -14.19 -16.83 15.10
CA LYS A 8 -13.56 -16.89 13.76
C LYS A 8 -14.52 -16.64 12.57
N ASN A 9 -15.83 -16.76 12.79
CA ASN A 9 -16.84 -16.63 11.73
C ASN A 9 -17.70 -15.38 11.82
N GLN A 10 -17.47 -14.51 12.81
CA GLN A 10 -18.20 -13.24 12.89
C GLN A 10 -17.71 -12.31 11.78
N ARG A 11 -18.67 -11.75 11.04
CA ARG A 11 -18.40 -10.75 10.02
C ARG A 11 -18.38 -9.37 10.67
N HIS A 12 -17.35 -8.61 10.35
CA HIS A 12 -17.21 -7.21 10.76
C HIS A 12 -16.90 -6.38 9.53
N SER A 13 -17.04 -5.07 9.65
CA SER A 13 -16.61 -4.16 8.60
C SER A 13 -15.12 -3.89 8.73
N PHE A 14 -14.38 -4.00 7.63
CA PHE A 14 -12.94 -3.76 7.56
C PHE A 14 -12.63 -2.77 6.46
N VAL A 15 -11.80 -1.77 6.73
CA VAL A 15 -11.11 -1.03 5.68
C VAL A 15 -9.92 -1.87 5.24
N VAL A 16 -9.81 -2.11 3.94
CA VAL A 16 -8.73 -2.91 3.35
C VAL A 16 -7.94 -2.04 2.40
N GLY A 17 -6.62 -2.05 2.55
CA GLY A 17 -5.73 -1.32 1.67
C GLY A 17 -4.41 -2.04 1.43
N VAL A 18 -3.69 -1.54 0.43
CA VAL A 18 -2.42 -2.09 -0.02
C VAL A 18 -1.43 -0.96 -0.25
N GLU A 19 -0.15 -1.29 -0.12
CA GLU A 19 0.93 -0.39 -0.46
C GLU A 19 1.83 -1.07 -1.49
N TYR A 20 2.16 -0.32 -2.52
CA TYR A 20 2.99 -0.76 -3.63
C TYR A 20 4.08 0.28 -3.86
N GLY A 21 5.28 -0.16 -4.19
CA GLY A 21 6.44 0.72 -4.37
C GLY A 21 7.07 0.60 -5.75
N HIS A 22 7.59 1.71 -6.25
CA HIS A 22 8.54 1.76 -7.35
C HIS A 22 9.71 2.65 -6.90
N GLU A 23 10.85 2.02 -6.63
CA GLU A 23 12.04 2.69 -6.11
C GLU A 23 11.75 3.50 -4.84
N ASN A 24 11.76 4.84 -4.91
CA ASN A 24 11.50 5.72 -3.76
C ASN A 24 10.06 6.27 -3.73
N LEU A 25 9.20 5.93 -4.69
CA LEU A 25 7.80 6.33 -4.72
C LEU A 25 6.90 5.18 -4.28
N PHE A 26 6.08 5.42 -3.28
CA PHE A 26 5.13 4.47 -2.72
C PHE A 26 3.70 4.96 -2.99
N LEU A 27 2.85 4.03 -3.37
CA LEU A 27 1.43 4.20 -3.60
C LEU A 27 0.69 3.41 -2.54
N GLU A 28 -0.05 4.12 -1.70
CA GLU A 28 -1.07 3.52 -0.85
C GLU A 28 -2.41 3.56 -1.58
N LEU A 29 -3.11 2.43 -1.59
CA LEU A 29 -4.41 2.26 -2.24
C LEU A 29 -5.39 1.60 -1.28
N GLU A 30 -6.46 2.30 -0.93
CA GLU A 30 -7.62 1.73 -0.25
C GLU A 30 -8.48 0.98 -1.26
N LEU A 31 -8.62 -0.34 -1.06
CA LEU A 31 -9.49 -1.20 -1.89
C LEU A 31 -10.96 -1.04 -1.53
N GLY A 32 -11.23 -0.54 -0.32
CA GLY A 32 -12.56 -0.18 0.17
C GLY A 32 -12.91 -0.81 1.52
N THR A 33 -14.17 -0.63 1.91
CA THR A 33 -14.73 -1.21 3.13
C THR A 33 -15.51 -2.49 2.83
N PHE A 34 -15.19 -3.58 3.53
CA PHE A 34 -15.77 -4.90 3.31
C PHE A 34 -16.37 -5.48 4.59
N HIS A 35 -17.65 -5.88 4.55
CA HIS A 35 -18.29 -6.59 5.65
C HIS A 35 -18.07 -8.10 5.52
N THR A 36 -17.03 -8.62 6.17
CA THR A 36 -16.56 -10.00 5.98
C THR A 36 -15.82 -10.55 7.20
N THR A 37 -15.25 -11.77 7.13
CA THR A 37 -14.41 -12.31 8.22
C THR A 37 -12.98 -11.78 8.11
N PRO A 38 -12.19 -11.74 9.20
CA PRO A 38 -10.79 -11.28 9.16
C PRO A 38 -9.95 -12.01 8.10
N LEU A 39 -10.14 -13.33 7.96
CA LEU A 39 -9.45 -14.15 6.96
C LEU A 39 -9.79 -13.71 5.52
N HIS A 40 -11.06 -13.38 5.25
CA HIS A 40 -11.45 -12.91 3.92
C HIS A 40 -10.95 -11.50 3.65
N ALA A 41 -10.98 -10.60 4.64
CA ALA A 41 -10.41 -9.26 4.51
C ALA A 41 -8.92 -9.33 4.16
N GLN A 42 -8.16 -10.22 4.80
CA GLN A 42 -6.75 -10.45 4.45
C GLN A 42 -6.59 -11.02 3.03
N ARG A 43 -7.48 -11.91 2.58
CA ARG A 43 -7.45 -12.42 1.20
C ARG A 43 -7.72 -11.32 0.18
N ILE A 44 -8.60 -10.36 0.49
CA ILE A 44 -8.85 -9.18 -0.34
C ILE A 44 -7.59 -8.30 -0.37
N ALA A 45 -6.97 -8.02 0.77
CA ALA A 45 -5.71 -7.28 0.83
C ALA A 45 -4.60 -7.95 -0.01
N ASN A 46 -4.56 -9.28 0.02
CA ASN A 46 -3.61 -10.09 -0.75
C ASN A 46 -4.05 -10.35 -2.20
N SER A 47 -5.14 -9.75 -2.69
CA SER A 47 -5.69 -10.04 -4.02
C SER A 47 -5.00 -9.26 -5.14
N VAL A 48 -4.41 -8.11 -4.82
CA VAL A 48 -3.64 -7.30 -5.78
C VAL A 48 -2.33 -8.03 -6.09
N ASN A 49 -1.98 -8.06 -7.37
CA ASN A 49 -0.74 -8.64 -7.87
C ASN A 49 0.29 -7.55 -8.16
N SER A 50 -0.11 -6.54 -8.91
CA SER A 50 0.74 -5.43 -9.31
C SER A 50 -0.09 -4.20 -9.65
N ILE A 51 0.56 -3.04 -9.66
CA ILE A 51 -0.03 -1.79 -10.12
C ILE A 51 0.85 -1.21 -11.20
N ILE A 52 0.25 -0.80 -12.32
CA ILE A 52 0.93 -0.13 -13.42
C ILE A 52 0.51 1.34 -13.40
N LEU A 53 1.48 2.22 -13.22
CA LEU A 53 1.29 3.66 -13.34
C LEU A 53 1.51 4.09 -14.79
N LEU A 54 0.48 4.64 -15.41
CA LEU A 54 0.53 5.29 -16.72
C LEU A 54 0.36 6.80 -16.54
N LYS A 55 0.58 7.55 -17.62
CA LYS A 55 0.62 9.01 -17.60
C LYS A 55 -0.59 9.67 -16.93
N ASP A 56 -1.79 9.17 -17.18
CA ASP A 56 -3.04 9.82 -16.75
C ASP A 56 -3.96 8.86 -15.97
N HIS A 57 -3.53 7.62 -15.70
CA HIS A 57 -4.28 6.63 -14.94
C HIS A 57 -3.38 5.53 -14.38
N MET A 58 -3.92 4.74 -13.45
CA MET A 58 -3.29 3.54 -12.93
C MET A 58 -4.14 2.31 -13.27
N VAL A 59 -3.48 1.18 -13.52
CA VAL A 59 -4.14 -0.12 -13.69
C VAL A 59 -3.75 -1.01 -12.53
N VAL A 60 -4.74 -1.42 -11.75
CA VAL A 60 -4.57 -2.38 -10.65
C VAL A 60 -4.87 -3.77 -11.21
N ILE A 61 -3.89 -4.66 -11.16
CA ILE A 61 -4.01 -6.03 -11.66
C ILE A 61 -4.17 -6.96 -10.46
N PHE A 62 -5.25 -7.74 -10.47
CA PHE A 62 -5.53 -8.73 -9.44
C PHE A 62 -4.93 -10.10 -9.80
N LYS A 63 -4.72 -10.95 -8.79
CA LYS A 63 -4.15 -12.30 -8.96
C LYS A 63 -5.02 -13.25 -9.78
N ASN A 64 -6.31 -12.94 -9.93
CA ASN A 64 -7.21 -13.67 -10.81
C ASN A 64 -7.18 -13.17 -12.27
N ALA A 65 -6.24 -12.29 -12.61
CA ALA A 65 -6.06 -11.63 -13.90
C ALA A 65 -7.15 -10.60 -14.27
N ASP A 66 -8.08 -10.29 -13.37
CA ASP A 66 -8.95 -9.13 -13.54
C ASP A 66 -8.16 -7.84 -13.31
N SER A 67 -8.67 -6.72 -13.83
CA SER A 67 -8.07 -5.41 -13.63
C SER A 67 -9.10 -4.31 -13.50
N ILE A 68 -8.75 -3.27 -12.75
CA ILE A 68 -9.49 -2.01 -12.71
C ILE A 68 -8.58 -0.86 -13.11
N THR A 69 -9.17 0.17 -13.72
CA THR A 69 -8.50 1.42 -14.04
C THR A 69 -8.93 2.50 -13.06
N ILE A 70 -7.96 3.20 -12.49
CA ILE A 70 -8.16 4.32 -11.55
C ILE A 70 -7.64 5.59 -12.21
N ASN A 71 -8.45 6.65 -12.19
CA ASN A 71 -8.03 7.99 -12.59
C ASN A 71 -8.33 8.98 -11.45
N ASP A 72 -7.83 10.20 -11.60
CA ASP A 72 -7.96 11.26 -10.59
C ASP A 72 -9.41 11.71 -10.33
N ASP A 73 -10.32 11.48 -11.29
CA ASP A 73 -11.72 11.90 -11.18
C ASP A 73 -12.59 10.86 -10.45
N PHE A 74 -12.20 9.59 -10.48
CA PHE A 74 -13.01 8.50 -9.96
C PHE A 74 -12.85 8.32 -8.45
N LEU A 75 -11.63 8.46 -7.91
CA LEU A 75 -11.30 8.06 -6.54
C LEU A 75 -10.13 8.84 -5.91
N LYS A 76 -10.17 10.17 -5.92
CA LYS A 76 -9.14 11.02 -5.27
C LYS A 76 -8.84 10.69 -3.80
N GLN A 77 -9.79 10.07 -3.08
CA GLN A 77 -9.59 9.66 -1.68
C GLN A 77 -9.09 8.23 -1.52
N ALA A 78 -9.12 7.40 -2.57
CA ALA A 78 -8.75 6.00 -2.46
C ALA A 78 -7.25 5.76 -2.60
N TYR A 79 -6.46 6.76 -3.00
CA TYR A 79 -5.03 6.58 -3.13
C TYR A 79 -4.23 7.76 -2.59
N LYS A 80 -2.99 7.50 -2.19
CA LYS A 80 -2.03 8.50 -1.77
C LYS A 80 -0.63 8.11 -2.23
N PHE A 81 0.16 9.12 -2.56
CA PHE A 81 1.58 8.94 -2.84
C PHE A 81 2.43 9.32 -1.62
N ARG A 82 3.46 8.53 -1.35
CA ARG A 82 4.51 8.81 -0.37
C ARG A 82 5.87 8.71 -1.06
N VAL A 83 6.76 9.65 -0.77
CA VAL A 83 8.14 9.62 -1.27
C VAL A 83 9.07 9.30 -0.12
N CYS A 84 9.91 8.29 -0.30
CA CYS A 84 11.01 8.01 0.60
C CYS A 84 12.07 9.11 0.44
N ILE A 85 12.25 9.91 1.49
CA ILE A 85 13.23 11.01 1.53
C ILE A 85 14.61 10.56 2.03
N LYS A 86 14.74 9.28 2.41
CA LYS A 86 16.02 8.72 2.80
C LYS A 86 16.99 8.80 1.62
N PRO A 87 18.24 9.24 1.83
CA PRO A 87 19.22 9.31 0.76
C PRO A 87 19.40 7.95 0.07
N LYS A 88 19.42 7.95 -1.27
CA LYS A 88 19.73 6.76 -2.04
C LYS A 88 21.13 6.28 -1.67
N LEU A 89 21.26 4.98 -1.47
CA LEU A 89 22.55 4.33 -1.29
C LEU A 89 23.42 4.61 -2.53
N PRO A 90 24.67 5.07 -2.36
CA PRO A 90 25.58 5.14 -3.48
C PRO A 90 25.78 3.73 -4.06
N PRO A 91 26.05 3.61 -5.38
CA PRO A 91 26.37 2.32 -5.98
C PRO A 91 27.48 1.63 -5.18
N LEU A 92 27.18 0.43 -4.67
CA LEU A 92 28.08 -0.34 -3.83
C LEU A 92 28.46 -1.61 -4.55
N GLU A 93 29.75 -1.79 -4.85
CA GLU A 93 30.26 -3.05 -5.35
C GLU A 93 30.38 -4.06 -4.21
N LEU A 94 29.43 -4.99 -4.12
CA LEU A 94 29.46 -6.03 -3.08
C LEU A 94 30.69 -6.96 -3.23
N SER A 95 31.22 -7.10 -4.44
CA SER A 95 32.39 -7.92 -4.77
C SER A 95 33.67 -7.46 -4.07
N VAL A 96 33.82 -6.16 -3.81
CA VAL A 96 35.02 -5.60 -3.15
C VAL A 96 34.93 -5.62 -1.63
N LEU A 97 33.75 -5.87 -1.06
CA LEU A 97 33.57 -5.97 0.38
C LEU A 97 33.98 -7.32 0.94
N THR A 98 34.72 -7.30 2.04
CA THR A 98 34.98 -8.46 2.89
C THR A 98 33.68 -8.95 3.54
N HIS A 99 33.70 -10.19 4.06
CA HIS A 99 32.54 -10.74 4.77
C HIS A 99 32.08 -9.86 5.93
N GLN A 100 33.02 -9.33 6.72
CA GLN A 100 32.69 -8.47 7.86
C GLN A 100 32.06 -7.15 7.42
N GLU A 101 32.60 -6.50 6.38
CA GLU A 101 32.02 -5.25 5.86
C GLU A 101 30.62 -5.47 5.29
N ARG A 102 30.36 -6.62 4.66
CA ARG A 102 29.00 -6.99 4.21
C ARG A 102 28.06 -7.16 5.40
N GLU A 103 28.50 -7.83 6.46
CA GLU A 103 27.70 -8.00 7.66
C GLU A 103 27.42 -6.68 8.39
N GLU A 104 28.40 -5.77 8.45
CA GLU A 104 28.24 -4.43 9.00
C GLU A 104 27.28 -3.60 8.14
N PHE A 105 27.40 -3.69 6.81
CA PHE A 105 26.51 -3.03 5.86
C PHE A 105 25.05 -3.46 6.04
N ILE A 106 24.78 -4.77 6.13
CA ILE A 106 23.43 -5.32 6.32
C ILE A 106 22.81 -4.86 7.64
N ARG A 107 23.62 -4.70 8.69
CA ARG A 107 23.15 -4.29 10.02
C ARG A 107 22.97 -2.78 10.17
N ASN A 108 23.44 -1.98 9.20
CA ASN A 108 23.41 -0.54 9.32
C ASN A 108 21.96 0.00 9.22
N GLN A 109 21.44 0.43 10.37
CA GLN A 109 20.11 1.00 10.51
C GLN A 109 19.91 2.27 9.66
N ALA A 110 20.99 2.98 9.32
CA ALA A 110 20.93 4.14 8.43
C ALA A 110 20.48 3.80 7.00
N TYR A 111 20.38 2.52 6.64
CA TYR A 111 19.89 2.06 5.34
C TYR A 111 18.51 1.39 5.41
N ILE A 112 17.99 1.15 6.61
CA ILE A 112 16.64 0.58 6.79
C ILE A 112 15.64 1.72 6.69
N VAL A 113 14.74 1.66 5.70
CA VAL A 113 13.66 2.62 5.52
C VAL A 113 12.64 2.44 6.65
N THR A 114 12.25 3.54 7.28
CA THR A 114 11.19 3.58 8.31
C THR A 114 10.04 4.48 7.88
N GLU A 115 8.92 4.46 8.62
CA GLU A 115 7.79 5.36 8.34
C GLU A 115 8.17 6.84 8.45
N GLU A 116 9.15 7.20 9.27
CA GLU A 116 9.64 8.59 9.40
C GLU A 116 10.36 9.07 8.13
N ASP A 117 10.89 8.13 7.32
CA ASP A 117 11.51 8.43 6.04
C ASP A 117 10.46 8.62 4.92
N MET A 118 9.19 8.32 5.17
CA MET A 118 8.12 8.42 4.19
C MET A 118 7.38 9.76 4.30
N LYS A 119 7.44 10.56 3.23
CA LYS A 119 6.73 11.84 3.16
C LYS A 119 5.51 11.73 2.25
N GLU A 120 4.32 11.93 2.80
CA GLU A 120 3.10 12.06 2.00
C GLU A 120 3.17 13.30 1.10
N VAL A 121 2.76 13.12 -0.17
CA VAL A 121 2.74 14.18 -1.18
C VAL A 121 1.36 14.26 -1.82
N SER A 122 0.83 15.49 -1.95
CA SER A 122 -0.46 15.76 -2.62
C SER A 122 -0.31 15.76 -4.14
N TRP A 123 0.17 14.65 -4.70
CA TRP A 123 0.36 14.49 -6.14
C TRP A 123 -0.84 13.80 -6.78
N ASP A 124 -1.20 14.26 -7.98
CA ASP A 124 -2.06 13.51 -8.89
C ASP A 124 -1.24 12.44 -9.64
N ILE A 125 -1.94 11.53 -10.34
CA ILE A 125 -1.31 10.43 -11.08
C ILE A 125 -0.27 10.95 -12.08
N LYS A 126 -0.59 12.02 -12.77
CA LYS A 126 0.28 12.61 -13.79
C LYS A 126 1.56 13.21 -13.20
N THR A 127 1.46 13.86 -12.05
CA THR A 127 2.60 14.41 -11.32
C THR A 127 3.51 13.28 -10.84
N ALA A 128 2.94 12.21 -10.28
CA ALA A 128 3.70 11.02 -9.88
C ALA A 128 4.40 10.35 -11.07
N PHE A 129 3.74 10.24 -12.22
CA PHE A 129 4.33 9.69 -13.44
C PHE A 129 5.51 10.54 -13.93
N HIS A 130 5.33 11.86 -14.03
CA HIS A 130 6.39 12.77 -14.46
C HIS A 130 7.55 12.85 -13.46
N TYR A 131 7.27 12.71 -12.16
CA TYR A 131 8.30 12.59 -11.14
C TYR A 131 9.24 11.41 -11.44
N LEU A 132 8.69 10.22 -11.68
CA LEU A 132 9.51 9.03 -11.99
C LEU A 132 10.28 9.19 -13.31
N GLN A 133 9.68 9.80 -14.35
CA GLN A 133 10.41 10.07 -15.60
C GLN A 133 11.61 10.99 -15.39
N GLN A 134 11.50 11.98 -14.50
CA GLN A 134 12.57 12.95 -14.23
C GLN A 134 13.65 12.34 -13.33
N GLU A 135 13.25 11.70 -12.24
CA GLU A 135 14.16 11.16 -11.22
C GLU A 135 15.04 10.03 -11.74
N TYR A 136 14.57 9.26 -12.73
CA TYR A 136 15.27 8.09 -13.27
C TYR A 136 15.71 8.27 -14.73
N GLU A 137 15.71 9.52 -15.24
CA GLU A 137 16.03 9.85 -16.63
C GLU A 137 15.25 9.01 -17.67
N ALA A 138 14.08 8.48 -17.28
CA ALA A 138 13.29 7.51 -18.02
C ALA A 138 12.26 8.18 -18.93
N ARG A 139 12.69 9.16 -19.74
CA ARG A 139 11.78 10.00 -20.56
C ARG A 139 10.95 9.21 -21.57
N ASP A 140 11.49 8.10 -22.06
CA ASP A 140 10.84 7.24 -23.05
C ASP A 140 9.96 6.15 -22.41
N GLN A 141 9.96 6.01 -21.08
CA GLN A 141 9.08 5.06 -20.42
C GLN A 141 7.62 5.51 -20.53
N SER A 142 6.79 4.57 -20.97
CA SER A 142 5.34 4.73 -21.10
C SER A 142 4.57 4.32 -19.85
N HIS A 143 5.21 3.59 -18.94
CA HIS A 143 4.60 3.06 -17.72
C HIS A 143 5.68 2.73 -16.67
N PHE A 144 5.26 2.71 -15.41
CA PHE A 144 6.07 2.22 -14.28
C PHE A 144 5.34 1.09 -13.58
N LEU A 145 6.03 -0.03 -13.35
CA LEU A 145 5.51 -1.16 -12.58
C LEU A 145 5.81 -0.95 -11.09
N PHE A 146 4.78 -0.96 -10.27
CA PHE A 146 4.92 -0.97 -8.83
C PHE A 146 4.79 -2.41 -8.30
N THR A 147 5.67 -2.75 -7.37
CA THR A 147 5.72 -4.07 -6.73
C THR A 147 5.13 -4.03 -5.33
N PRO A 148 4.59 -5.16 -4.82
CA PRO A 148 3.99 -5.19 -3.49
C PRO A 148 4.99 -4.77 -2.40
N SER A 149 4.57 -3.88 -1.51
CA SER A 149 5.32 -3.48 -0.30
C SER A 149 4.63 -4.06 0.94
N SER A 150 3.40 -3.63 1.21
CA SER A 150 2.65 -4.02 2.40
C SER A 150 1.14 -4.06 2.14
N SER A 151 0.39 -4.54 3.13
CA SER A 151 -1.08 -4.58 3.08
C SER A 151 -1.65 -4.45 4.48
N TYR A 152 -2.86 -3.87 4.60
CA TYR A 152 -3.49 -3.67 5.90
C TYR A 152 -4.99 -4.00 5.87
N VAL A 153 -5.48 -4.38 7.05
CA VAL A 153 -6.88 -4.70 7.34
C VAL A 153 -7.22 -4.06 8.68
N ILE A 154 -8.01 -2.99 8.65
CA ILE A 154 -8.37 -2.21 9.84
C ILE A 154 -9.84 -2.51 10.18
N PRO A 155 -10.13 -3.12 11.35
CA PRO A 155 -11.51 -3.33 11.78
C PRO A 155 -12.17 -1.98 12.09
N LEU A 156 -13.34 -1.74 11.50
CA LEU A 156 -14.20 -0.63 11.88
C LEU A 156 -14.96 -1.03 13.14
N SER A 157 -14.77 -0.27 14.22
CA SER A 157 -15.55 -0.47 15.45
C SER A 157 -17.03 -0.32 15.12
N THR A 158 -17.82 -1.37 15.42
CA THR A 158 -19.27 -1.25 15.44
C THR A 158 -19.63 -0.30 16.58
N HIS A 159 -19.92 0.96 16.27
CA HIS A 159 -20.78 1.72 17.17
C HIS A 159 -22.10 0.95 17.24
N VAL A 160 -22.30 0.26 18.35
CA VAL A 160 -23.63 -0.18 18.78
C VAL A 160 -24.46 1.08 18.79
N GLN A 161 -25.38 1.22 17.84
CA GLN A 161 -26.48 2.18 17.96
C GLN A 161 -27.12 1.90 19.31
N GLN A 162 -26.95 2.80 20.28
CA GLN A 162 -27.79 2.81 21.45
C GLN A 162 -29.22 2.93 20.93
N GLU A 163 -29.98 1.85 21.03
CA GLU A 163 -31.43 1.90 20.91
C GLU A 163 -31.91 3.00 21.85
N VAL A 164 -32.33 4.12 21.27
CA VAL A 164 -33.12 5.10 21.99
C VAL A 164 -34.40 4.38 22.35
N GLN A 165 -34.48 3.90 23.61
CA GLN A 165 -35.74 3.45 24.18
C GLN A 165 -36.68 4.65 24.16
N HIS A 166 -37.59 4.66 23.19
CA HIS A 166 -38.73 5.55 23.24
C HIS A 166 -39.55 5.16 24.48
N ALA A 167 -39.51 6.01 25.50
CA ALA A 167 -40.47 5.97 26.58
C ALA A 167 -41.86 6.21 25.97
N THR A 168 -42.67 5.15 25.93
CA THR A 168 -44.12 5.27 25.77
C THR A 168 -44.69 5.91 27.03
N TYR A 169 -45.32 7.07 26.84
CA TYR A 169 -46.22 7.70 27.83
C TYR A 169 -47.49 6.88 28.02
#